data_AF-A0A517VXX7-F1
#
_entry.id   AF-A0A517VXX7-F1
#
_cell.length_a   1.000
_cell.length_b   1.000
_cell.length_c   1.000
_cell.angle_alpha   90.00
_cell.angle_beta   90.00
_cell.angle_gamma   90.00
#
_symmetry.space_group_name_H-M   'P 1'
#
loop_
_entity.id
_entity.type
_entity.pdbx_description
1 polymer ?
#
loop_
_entity_poly.entity_id
_entity_poly.type
_entity_poly.pdbx_seq_one_letter_code
_entity_poly.pdbx_strand_id
1 'polypeptide(L)'
;MRWFIATLAVLSVLLTATVIWACSVPVFRYALERWPADKYSVVVFYRGSLSPEHQKIVSLFNKEGAITQKSANAELQLVNLDSKPDPKDVELWKKQKSETLPLMVVRTPLPAPVPEGFLSGELTEENLVRLINSPLRQNVAKQLIDGQTAVWVFLESGNSEKDKAAFELLSKELKRMEKTLKLPEIEEADIEQGLVSVSPDSLKLKFSVEKCSREDSAEAYFTKMLLATENDLKDFKEEPMAFPVFGRGRVLYALIGKGINAGTIEQACRDLTGPCTCQVKDQNPGTDLLMAVNWEKLVSPTTQDEKELPPLTGLIGFSGETNKKAESVKSSNMLKNGSNEENAQSENTQIKDPQSSLTGEATGNTTSPLPSDHTEKMSTIQSDSVEKTQSNSLMQNLLIIVSLMILLVLGASYFMMARK
;
A
#
# COMPACT_ATOMS: atom_id res chain seq x y z
N MET A 1 -7.02 32.70 -45.05
CA MET A 1 -7.54 32.94 -43.69
C MET A 1 -8.04 31.66 -43.02
N ARG A 2 -8.95 30.88 -43.64
CA ARG A 2 -9.45 29.61 -43.07
C ARG A 2 -8.37 28.55 -42.83
N TRP A 3 -7.39 28.42 -43.72
CA TRP A 3 -6.24 27.51 -43.52
C TRP A 3 -5.31 27.95 -42.38
N PHE A 4 -5.06 29.25 -42.23
CA PHE A 4 -4.23 29.79 -41.15
C PHE A 4 -4.85 29.59 -39.76
N ILE A 5 -6.17 29.74 -39.65
CA ILE A 5 -6.91 29.52 -38.41
C ILE A 5 -6.93 28.03 -38.04
N ALA A 6 -7.06 27.14 -39.02
CA ALA A 6 -7.00 25.69 -38.81
C ALA A 6 -5.61 25.25 -38.34
N THR A 7 -4.53 25.77 -38.93
CA THR A 7 -3.16 25.47 -38.47
C THR A 7 -2.88 26.03 -37.08
N LEU A 8 -3.39 27.22 -36.75
CA LEU A 8 -3.20 27.82 -35.43
C LEU A 8 -3.96 27.06 -34.33
N ALA A 9 -5.17 26.57 -34.63
CA ALA A 9 -5.95 25.74 -33.72
C ALA A 9 -5.30 24.38 -33.48
N VAL A 10 -4.75 23.73 -34.52
CA VAL A 10 -4.00 22.46 -34.37
C VAL A 10 -2.71 22.67 -33.57
N LEU A 11 -1.97 23.76 -33.81
CA LEU A 11 -0.77 24.09 -33.04
C LEU A 11 -1.10 24.37 -31.56
N SER A 12 -2.23 25.04 -31.29
CA SER A 12 -2.68 25.31 -29.92
C SER A 12 -3.11 24.04 -29.18
N VAL A 13 -3.72 23.06 -29.87
CA VAL A 13 -4.06 21.75 -29.28
C VAL A 13 -2.80 20.91 -29.01
N LEU A 14 -1.80 20.99 -29.89
CA LEU A 14 -0.49 20.34 -29.69
C LEU A 14 0.31 20.96 -28.53
N LEU A 15 0.20 22.27 -28.29
CA LEU A 15 0.87 22.92 -27.14
C LEU A 15 0.18 22.71 -25.79
N THR A 16 -1.09 22.30 -25.77
CA THR A 16 -1.81 21.95 -24.52
C THR A 16 -1.70 20.49 -24.14
N ALA A 17 -1.00 19.67 -24.93
CA ALA A 17 -0.67 18.30 -24.55
C ALA A 17 0.39 18.32 -23.44
N THR A 18 -0.05 18.53 -22.20
CA THR A 18 0.78 18.27 -21.03
C THR A 18 1.15 16.79 -21.06
N VAL A 19 2.41 16.51 -21.40
CA VAL A 19 2.98 15.17 -21.25
C VAL A 19 2.96 14.90 -19.75
N ILE A 20 2.03 14.07 -19.29
CA ILE A 20 2.07 13.54 -17.93
C ILE A 20 3.20 12.51 -17.98
N TRP A 21 4.36 12.89 -17.46
CA TRP A 21 5.49 11.96 -17.35
C TRP A 21 5.06 10.80 -16.45
N ALA A 22 5.17 9.58 -16.96
CA ALA A 22 5.00 8.39 -16.14
C ALA A 22 6.11 8.39 -15.08
N CYS A 23 5.75 8.03 -13.85
CA CYS A 23 6.71 7.90 -12.77
C CYS A 23 7.72 6.80 -13.15
N SER A 24 9.01 7.09 -13.02
CA SER A 24 10.10 6.14 -13.29
C SER A 24 10.18 5.02 -12.23
N VAL A 25 9.46 5.19 -11.11
CA VAL A 25 9.41 4.22 -10.01
C VAL A 25 8.68 2.94 -10.46
N PRO A 26 9.25 1.74 -10.22
CA PRO A 26 8.59 0.48 -10.49
C PRO A 26 7.23 0.35 -9.78
N VAL A 27 6.21 -0.17 -10.47
CA VAL A 27 4.84 -0.33 -9.93
C VAL A 27 4.83 -1.03 -8.57
N PHE A 28 5.56 -2.15 -8.42
CA PHE A 28 5.57 -2.91 -7.17
C PHE A 28 6.02 -2.09 -5.97
N ARG A 29 7.00 -1.19 -6.18
CA ARG A 29 7.58 -0.38 -5.13
C ARG A 29 6.71 0.83 -4.83
N TYR A 30 6.22 1.50 -5.88
CA TYR A 30 5.27 2.60 -5.74
C TYR A 30 4.03 2.13 -4.98
N ALA A 31 3.48 0.96 -5.32
CA ALA A 31 2.33 0.37 -4.64
C ALA A 31 2.58 0.09 -3.15
N LEU A 32 3.80 -0.31 -2.77
CA LEU A 32 4.15 -0.58 -1.37
C LEU A 32 4.20 0.72 -0.56
N GLU A 33 4.84 1.75 -1.11
CA GLU A 33 5.08 3.01 -0.40
C GLU A 33 3.90 3.98 -0.44
N ARG A 34 3.19 4.04 -1.57
CA ARG A 34 2.27 5.15 -1.90
C ARG A 34 0.81 4.76 -1.96
N TRP A 35 0.49 3.51 -2.25
CA TRP A 35 -0.92 3.09 -2.30
C TRP A 35 -1.36 2.57 -0.94
N PRO A 36 -2.32 3.23 -0.26
CA PRO A 36 -2.95 2.65 0.91
C PRO A 36 -3.66 1.36 0.51
N ALA A 37 -3.76 0.41 1.45
CA ALA A 37 -4.54 -0.81 1.21
C ALA A 37 -6.04 -0.45 1.19
N ASP A 38 -6.76 -0.93 0.18
CA ASP A 38 -8.20 -0.65 0.07
C ASP A 38 -8.97 -1.39 1.16
N LYS A 39 -10.05 -0.78 1.66
CA LYS A 39 -10.78 -1.31 2.82
C LYS A 39 -11.82 -2.34 2.39
N TYR A 40 -11.82 -3.47 3.07
CA TYR A 40 -12.90 -4.46 3.02
C TYR A 40 -14.10 -3.96 3.81
N SER A 41 -15.31 -4.11 3.29
CA SER A 41 -16.52 -3.79 4.03
C SER A 41 -17.00 -5.01 4.81
N VAL A 42 -17.05 -4.90 6.14
CA VAL A 42 -17.63 -5.89 7.06
C VAL A 42 -18.99 -5.37 7.48
N VAL A 43 -20.05 -5.91 6.90
CA VAL A 43 -21.43 -5.53 7.18
C VAL A 43 -22.03 -6.49 8.20
N VAL A 44 -22.50 -5.98 9.34
CA VAL A 44 -23.19 -6.76 10.36
C VAL A 44 -24.67 -6.43 10.35
N PHE A 45 -25.47 -7.39 9.93
CA PHE A 45 -26.93 -7.33 9.99
C PHE A 45 -27.44 -7.83 11.33
N TYR A 46 -28.32 -7.08 11.97
CA TYR A 46 -28.91 -7.45 13.26
C TYR A 46 -30.34 -6.90 13.41
N ARG A 47 -31.06 -7.38 14.42
CA ARG A 47 -32.38 -6.88 14.84
C ARG A 47 -32.34 -6.48 16.31
N GLY A 48 -33.16 -5.51 16.69
CA GLY A 48 -33.20 -4.96 18.03
C GLY A 48 -31.85 -4.40 18.49
N SER A 49 -31.37 -4.87 19.64
CA SER A 49 -30.08 -4.50 20.22
C SER A 49 -29.08 -5.66 20.14
N LEU A 50 -27.81 -5.36 19.85
CA LEU A 50 -26.73 -6.34 19.97
C LEU A 50 -26.55 -6.75 21.44
N SER A 51 -26.36 -8.05 21.68
CA SER A 51 -26.01 -8.57 23.03
C SER A 51 -24.65 -8.02 23.49
N PRO A 52 -24.34 -8.03 24.80
CA PRO A 52 -23.04 -7.57 25.31
C PRO A 52 -21.84 -8.28 24.65
N GLU A 53 -21.98 -9.56 24.30
CA GLU A 53 -20.96 -10.34 23.60
C GLU A 53 -20.72 -9.80 22.17
N HIS A 54 -21.80 -9.55 21.41
CA HIS A 54 -21.68 -8.97 20.08
C HIS A 54 -21.15 -7.53 20.11
N GLN A 55 -21.54 -6.73 21.11
CA GLN A 55 -21.00 -5.39 21.31
C GLN A 55 -19.49 -5.43 21.56
N LYS A 56 -19.00 -6.41 22.32
CA LYS A 56 -17.56 -6.61 22.52
C LYS A 56 -16.86 -6.88 21.19
N ILE A 57 -17.41 -7.75 20.33
CA ILE A 57 -16.82 -8.03 19.00
C ILE A 57 -16.82 -6.78 18.12
N VAL A 58 -17.93 -6.05 18.07
CA VAL A 58 -18.07 -4.78 17.34
C VAL A 58 -17.06 -3.73 17.83
N SER A 59 -16.82 -3.65 19.14
CA SER A 59 -15.87 -2.71 19.73
C SER A 59 -14.41 -2.97 19.36
N LEU A 60 -14.11 -4.14 18.78
CA LEU A 60 -12.78 -4.42 18.25
C LEU A 60 -12.49 -3.58 17.00
N PHE A 61 -13.49 -3.10 16.28
CA PHE A 61 -13.29 -2.20 15.15
C PHE A 61 -13.07 -0.77 15.64
N ASN A 62 -12.01 -0.12 15.17
CA ASN A 62 -11.78 1.31 15.42
C ASN A 62 -12.26 2.20 14.26
N LYS A 63 -12.12 3.52 14.40
CA LYS A 63 -12.59 4.50 13.41
C LYS A 63 -11.80 4.44 12.11
N GLU A 64 -10.56 3.98 12.16
CA GLU A 64 -9.67 3.86 11.01
C GLU A 64 -9.90 2.56 10.24
N GLY A 65 -10.66 1.61 10.81
CA GLY A 65 -10.95 0.31 10.21
C GLY A 65 -10.08 -0.85 10.74
N ALA A 66 -9.14 -0.56 11.62
CA ALA A 66 -8.37 -1.60 12.29
C ALA A 66 -9.29 -2.48 13.13
N ILE A 67 -8.94 -3.78 13.21
CA ILE A 67 -9.65 -4.76 14.02
C ILE A 67 -8.71 -5.17 15.15
N THR A 68 -9.13 -4.95 16.39
CA THR A 68 -8.32 -5.08 17.62
C THR A 68 -7.11 -4.14 17.61
N GLN A 69 -5.93 -4.62 18.02
CA GLN A 69 -4.64 -3.93 17.91
C GLN A 69 -3.96 -4.16 16.54
N LYS A 70 -4.60 -4.91 15.63
CA LYS A 70 -4.07 -5.18 14.29
C LYS A 70 -4.63 -4.18 13.30
N SER A 71 -3.75 -3.50 12.59
CA SER A 71 -4.10 -2.63 11.45
C SER A 71 -4.60 -3.47 10.27
N ALA A 72 -5.82 -3.97 10.35
CA ALA A 72 -6.51 -4.60 9.24
C ALA A 72 -7.20 -3.54 8.37
N ASN A 73 -7.08 -3.64 7.05
CA ASN A 73 -7.83 -2.84 6.09
C ASN A 73 -9.28 -3.35 5.95
N ALA A 74 -10.05 -3.24 7.03
CA ALA A 74 -11.48 -3.55 7.05
C ALA A 74 -12.27 -2.34 7.57
N GLU A 75 -13.57 -2.26 7.35
CA GLU A 75 -14.41 -1.22 7.94
C GLU A 75 -15.75 -1.84 8.34
N LEU A 76 -16.23 -1.47 9.52
CA LEU A 76 -17.47 -2.01 10.07
C LEU A 76 -18.66 -1.14 9.65
N GLN A 77 -19.68 -1.77 9.08
CA GLN A 77 -20.99 -1.19 8.87
C GLN A 77 -22.03 -1.98 9.68
N LEU A 78 -22.72 -1.30 10.59
CA LEU A 78 -23.81 -1.90 11.37
C LEU A 78 -25.15 -1.60 10.69
N VAL A 79 -25.92 -2.64 10.37
CA VAL A 79 -27.23 -2.52 9.73
C VAL A 79 -28.31 -3.12 10.61
N ASN A 80 -29.12 -2.26 11.24
CA ASN A 80 -30.30 -2.69 11.97
C ASN A 80 -31.47 -2.91 11.02
N LEU A 81 -31.91 -4.15 10.87
CA LEU A 81 -33.01 -4.55 9.99
C LEU A 81 -34.39 -4.06 10.45
N ASP A 82 -34.52 -3.58 11.69
CA ASP A 82 -35.77 -3.02 12.23
C ASP A 82 -35.87 -1.49 12.01
N SER A 83 -34.75 -0.83 11.67
CA SER A 83 -34.66 0.64 11.58
C SER A 83 -34.80 1.19 10.15
N LYS A 84 -35.51 0.49 9.26
CA LYS A 84 -35.68 0.86 7.84
C LYS A 84 -34.32 1.13 7.14
N PRO A 85 -33.44 0.13 7.03
CA PRO A 85 -32.13 0.30 6.39
C PRO A 85 -32.23 0.64 4.89
N ASP A 86 -31.12 1.11 4.31
CA ASP A 86 -31.01 1.42 2.88
C ASP A 86 -31.43 0.18 2.05
N PRO A 87 -32.25 0.34 0.99
CA PRO A 87 -32.66 -0.76 0.12
C PRO A 87 -31.50 -1.66 -0.37
N LYS A 88 -30.32 -1.08 -0.62
CA LYS A 88 -29.14 -1.86 -1.06
C LYS A 88 -28.65 -2.83 0.03
N ASP A 89 -28.74 -2.45 1.29
CA ASP A 89 -28.32 -3.26 2.43
C ASP A 89 -29.34 -4.38 2.67
N VAL A 90 -30.64 -4.10 2.48
CA VAL A 90 -31.70 -5.12 2.52
C VAL A 90 -31.52 -6.15 1.41
N GLU A 91 -31.18 -5.71 0.20
CA GLU A 91 -30.91 -6.61 -0.92
C GLU A 91 -29.69 -7.49 -0.64
N LEU A 92 -28.60 -6.89 -0.14
CA LEU A 92 -27.39 -7.62 0.26
C LEU A 92 -27.70 -8.68 1.32
N TRP A 93 -28.47 -8.36 2.35
CA TRP A 93 -28.89 -9.31 3.38
C TRP A 93 -29.72 -10.46 2.80
N LYS A 94 -30.73 -10.16 1.98
CA LYS A 94 -31.58 -11.18 1.34
C LYS A 94 -30.79 -12.16 0.47
N LYS A 95 -29.75 -11.69 -0.21
CA LYS A 95 -28.87 -12.53 -1.05
C LYS A 95 -28.09 -13.58 -0.24
N GLN A 96 -27.88 -13.34 1.06
CA GLN A 96 -27.18 -14.29 1.93
C GLN A 96 -28.02 -15.52 2.27
N LYS A 97 -29.35 -15.46 2.13
CA LYS A 97 -30.28 -16.57 2.42
C LYS A 97 -30.06 -17.20 3.82
N SER A 98 -29.73 -16.36 4.81
CA SER A 98 -29.52 -16.78 6.19
C SER A 98 -30.57 -16.18 7.11
N GLU A 99 -31.09 -17.00 8.02
CA GLU A 99 -32.01 -16.58 9.09
C GLU A 99 -31.26 -16.26 10.40
N THR A 100 -29.99 -16.65 10.51
CA THR A 100 -29.15 -16.41 11.69
C THR A 100 -28.78 -14.93 11.79
N LEU A 101 -29.01 -14.33 12.95
CA LEU A 101 -28.61 -12.97 13.28
C LEU A 101 -27.96 -12.93 14.68
N PRO A 102 -26.94 -12.09 14.91
CA PRO A 102 -26.33 -11.16 13.96
C PRO A 102 -25.49 -11.86 12.87
N LEU A 103 -25.65 -11.41 11.62
CA LEU A 103 -24.96 -11.95 10.45
C LEU A 103 -23.86 -11.00 10.00
N MET A 104 -22.63 -11.50 9.93
CA MET A 104 -21.49 -10.82 9.35
C MET A 104 -21.34 -11.19 7.87
N VAL A 105 -21.30 -10.20 6.99
CA VAL A 105 -21.02 -10.34 5.55
C VAL A 105 -19.78 -9.53 5.23
N VAL A 106 -18.82 -10.14 4.53
CA VAL A 106 -17.56 -9.48 4.17
C VAL A 106 -17.47 -9.32 2.66
N ARG A 107 -17.21 -8.09 2.22
CA ARG A 107 -17.14 -7.68 0.82
C ARG A 107 -15.74 -7.19 0.49
N THR A 108 -15.31 -7.48 -0.73
CA THR A 108 -14.07 -6.95 -1.29
C THR A 108 -14.16 -5.43 -1.49
N PRO A 109 -13.02 -4.73 -1.56
CA PRO A 109 -13.01 -3.30 -1.82
C PRO A 109 -13.59 -2.94 -3.19
N LEU A 110 -13.97 -1.67 -3.38
CA LEU A 110 -14.52 -1.19 -4.64
C LEU A 110 -13.43 -0.98 -5.71
N PRO A 111 -13.69 -1.28 -6.99
CA PRO A 111 -14.89 -1.93 -7.52
C PRO A 111 -14.94 -3.40 -7.09
N ALA A 112 -16.01 -3.80 -6.38
CA ALA A 112 -16.09 -5.13 -5.77
C ALA A 112 -16.36 -6.20 -6.84
N PRO A 113 -15.41 -7.12 -7.13
CA PRO A 113 -15.63 -8.17 -8.14
C PRO A 113 -16.75 -9.13 -7.74
N VAL A 114 -16.97 -9.29 -6.43
CA VAL A 114 -18.07 -10.06 -5.85
C VAL A 114 -18.93 -9.14 -4.97
N PRO A 115 -19.87 -8.36 -5.55
CA PRO A 115 -20.61 -7.33 -4.82
C PRO A 115 -21.44 -7.84 -3.64
N GLU A 116 -21.85 -9.11 -3.68
CA GLU A 116 -22.71 -9.76 -2.68
C GLU A 116 -21.94 -10.23 -1.44
N GLY A 117 -20.60 -10.09 -1.45
CA GLY A 117 -19.73 -10.61 -0.41
C GLY A 117 -19.17 -12.00 -0.75
N PHE A 118 -17.93 -12.24 -0.34
CA PHE A 118 -17.26 -13.54 -0.53
C PHE A 118 -17.38 -14.45 0.70
N LEU A 119 -17.79 -13.88 1.83
CA LEU A 119 -17.94 -14.56 3.10
C LEU A 119 -19.19 -14.05 3.81
N SER A 120 -19.94 -14.98 4.39
CA SER A 120 -21.10 -14.72 5.25
C SER A 120 -21.12 -15.75 6.38
N GLY A 121 -21.45 -15.31 7.60
CA GLY A 121 -21.49 -16.18 8.78
C GLY A 121 -21.93 -15.43 10.03
N GLU A 122 -22.23 -16.15 11.10
CA GLU A 122 -22.58 -15.55 12.39
C GLU A 122 -21.47 -14.65 12.94
N LEU A 123 -21.83 -13.56 13.60
CA LEU A 123 -20.87 -12.67 14.25
C LEU A 123 -20.30 -13.32 15.52
N THR A 124 -19.21 -14.08 15.36
CA THR A 124 -18.48 -14.68 16.48
C THR A 124 -17.04 -14.19 16.53
N GLU A 125 -16.42 -14.24 17.71
CA GLU A 125 -15.01 -13.91 17.87
C GLU A 125 -14.12 -14.83 17.03
N GLU A 126 -14.47 -16.12 16.93
CA GLU A 126 -13.78 -17.10 16.09
C GLU A 126 -13.80 -16.67 14.61
N ASN A 127 -14.97 -16.33 14.06
CA ASN A 127 -15.09 -15.93 12.65
C ASN A 127 -14.32 -14.63 12.37
N LEU A 128 -14.31 -13.68 13.31
CA LEU A 128 -13.52 -12.45 13.18
C LEU A 128 -12.00 -12.74 13.23
N VAL A 129 -11.56 -13.61 14.14
CA VAL A 129 -10.15 -14.02 14.26
C VAL A 129 -9.69 -14.70 12.97
N ARG A 130 -10.50 -15.59 12.39
CA ARG A 130 -10.19 -16.27 11.11
C ARG A 130 -10.20 -15.32 9.92
N LEU A 131 -11.00 -14.25 9.97
CA LEU A 131 -11.02 -13.22 8.93
C LEU A 131 -9.70 -12.44 8.84
N ILE A 132 -9.12 -12.07 9.99
CA ILE A 132 -7.93 -11.22 10.03
C ILE A 132 -6.62 -12.00 10.17
N ASN A 133 -6.69 -13.28 10.55
CA ASN A 133 -5.50 -14.12 10.68
C ASN A 133 -5.49 -15.19 9.61
N SER A 134 -4.42 -15.22 8.82
CA SER A 134 -4.04 -16.42 8.07
C SER A 134 -2.51 -16.52 8.08
N PRO A 135 -1.93 -17.67 8.47
CA PRO A 135 -0.48 -17.88 8.45
C PRO A 135 0.16 -17.51 7.12
N LEU A 136 -0.46 -17.87 5.99
CA LEU A 136 0.06 -17.59 4.67
C LEU A 136 0.05 -16.10 4.35
N ARG A 137 -1.02 -15.35 4.69
CA ARG A 137 -1.03 -13.88 4.54
C ARG A 137 0.01 -13.19 5.40
N GLN A 138 0.27 -13.70 6.61
CA GLN A 138 1.35 -13.18 7.46
C GLN A 138 2.72 -13.41 6.83
N ASN A 139 2.95 -14.59 6.24
CA ASN A 139 4.18 -14.89 5.53
C ASN A 139 4.35 -14.03 4.27
N VAL A 140 3.28 -13.85 3.49
CA VAL A 140 3.24 -12.92 2.34
C VAL A 140 3.60 -11.51 2.78
N ALA A 141 2.97 -10.99 3.83
CA ALA A 141 3.26 -9.66 4.36
C ALA A 141 4.73 -9.49 4.75
N LYS A 142 5.27 -10.45 5.51
CA LYS A 142 6.68 -10.45 5.93
C LYS A 142 7.60 -10.37 4.71
N GLN A 143 7.34 -11.18 3.70
CA GLN A 143 8.15 -11.23 2.48
C GLN A 143 8.08 -9.94 1.67
N LEU A 144 6.92 -9.30 1.56
CA LEU A 144 6.77 -8.00 0.91
C LEU A 144 7.55 -6.90 1.66
N ILE A 145 7.48 -6.90 3.01
CA ILE A 145 8.25 -5.98 3.86
C ILE A 145 9.76 -6.22 3.70
N ASP A 146 10.19 -7.48 3.59
CA ASP A 146 11.60 -7.87 3.39
C ASP A 146 12.13 -7.52 1.98
N GLY A 147 11.30 -6.90 1.13
CA GLY A 147 11.69 -6.34 -0.16
C GLY A 147 11.53 -7.28 -1.36
N GLN A 148 10.66 -8.29 -1.25
CA GLN A 148 10.25 -9.07 -2.43
C GLN A 148 9.49 -8.17 -3.42
N THR A 149 9.74 -8.36 -4.72
CA THR A 149 9.00 -7.66 -5.79
C THR A 149 7.53 -8.08 -5.77
N ALA A 150 7.29 -9.39 -5.71
CA ALA A 150 5.98 -9.97 -5.48
C ALA A 150 6.10 -11.36 -4.87
N VAL A 151 5.10 -11.72 -4.08
CA VAL A 151 4.92 -13.06 -3.54
C VAL A 151 3.79 -13.71 -4.32
N TRP A 152 4.09 -14.78 -5.04
CA TRP A 152 3.12 -15.51 -5.83
C TRP A 152 2.42 -16.55 -4.96
N VAL A 153 1.13 -16.37 -4.71
CA VAL A 153 0.33 -17.39 -4.02
C VAL A 153 -0.15 -18.40 -5.05
N PHE A 154 0.28 -19.65 -4.90
CA PHE A 154 -0.10 -20.77 -5.76
C PHE A 154 -1.20 -21.59 -5.08
N LEU A 155 -2.45 -21.41 -5.53
CA LEU A 155 -3.60 -22.15 -5.04
C LEU A 155 -3.72 -23.49 -5.78
N GLU A 156 -3.57 -24.57 -5.03
CA GLU A 156 -3.61 -25.94 -5.56
C GLU A 156 -5.03 -26.31 -6.04
N SER A 157 -5.11 -27.17 -7.06
CA SER A 157 -6.38 -27.69 -7.60
C SER A 157 -6.90 -28.92 -6.87
N GLY A 158 -6.03 -29.58 -6.11
CA GLY A 158 -6.28 -30.92 -5.54
C GLY A 158 -5.87 -32.05 -6.50
N ASN A 159 -5.49 -31.73 -7.74
CA ASN A 159 -4.86 -32.68 -8.67
C ASN A 159 -3.34 -32.53 -8.60
N SER A 160 -2.68 -33.46 -7.90
CA SER A 160 -1.24 -33.42 -7.65
C SER A 160 -0.37 -33.38 -8.90
N GLU A 161 -0.81 -33.98 -10.01
CA GLU A 161 -0.06 -33.97 -11.27
C GLU A 161 -0.13 -32.59 -11.95
N LYS A 162 -1.34 -32.02 -12.06
CA LYS A 162 -1.54 -30.64 -12.57
C LYS A 162 -0.81 -29.62 -11.70
N ASP A 163 -0.95 -29.74 -10.39
CA ASP A 163 -0.38 -28.81 -9.41
C ASP A 163 1.14 -28.83 -9.46
N LYS A 164 1.75 -30.02 -9.53
CA LYS A 164 3.20 -30.17 -9.66
C LYS A 164 3.71 -29.54 -10.95
N ALA A 165 3.08 -29.85 -12.09
CA ALA A 165 3.51 -29.34 -13.39
C ALA A 165 3.43 -27.80 -13.45
N ALA A 166 2.32 -27.22 -12.98
CA ALA A 166 2.12 -25.77 -12.97
C ALA A 166 3.07 -25.06 -12.00
N PHE A 167 3.28 -25.61 -10.79
CA PHE A 167 4.19 -25.04 -9.80
C PHE A 167 5.65 -25.07 -10.25
N GLU A 168 6.10 -26.17 -10.87
CA GLU A 168 7.46 -26.28 -11.41
C GLU A 168 7.70 -25.28 -12.54
N LEU A 169 6.72 -25.13 -13.46
CA LEU A 169 6.78 -24.15 -14.52
C LEU A 169 6.82 -22.72 -13.98
N LEU A 170 5.92 -22.38 -13.04
CA LEU A 170 5.89 -21.08 -12.38
C LEU A 170 7.24 -20.77 -11.73
N SER A 171 7.73 -21.66 -10.89
CA SER A 171 9.00 -21.50 -10.17
C SER A 171 10.20 -21.35 -11.11
N LYS A 172 10.22 -22.09 -12.22
CA LYS A 172 11.27 -21.99 -13.23
C LYS A 172 11.25 -20.65 -13.94
N GLU A 173 10.09 -20.20 -14.39
CA GLU A 173 9.96 -18.94 -15.13
C GLU A 173 10.22 -17.73 -14.24
N LEU A 174 9.79 -17.75 -12.98
CA LEU A 174 10.13 -16.69 -12.02
C LEU A 174 11.64 -16.57 -11.79
N LYS A 175 12.35 -17.69 -11.62
CA LYS A 175 13.83 -17.69 -11.55
C LYS A 175 14.49 -17.19 -12.83
N ARG A 176 13.86 -17.38 -13.99
CA ARG A 176 14.33 -16.81 -15.26
C ARG A 176 14.10 -15.29 -15.27
N MET A 177 12.94 -14.83 -14.81
CA MET A 177 12.58 -13.40 -14.72
C MET A 177 13.53 -12.64 -13.81
N GLU A 178 13.87 -13.16 -12.63
CA GLU A 178 14.85 -12.55 -11.71
C GLU A 178 16.22 -12.28 -12.36
N LYS A 179 16.60 -13.08 -13.37
CA LYS A 179 17.89 -12.95 -14.07
C LYS A 179 17.83 -12.08 -15.32
N THR A 180 16.65 -11.89 -15.89
CA THR A 180 16.48 -11.35 -17.25
C THR A 180 15.78 -10.00 -17.27
N LEU A 181 14.87 -9.75 -16.33
CA LEU A 181 14.23 -8.45 -16.21
C LEU A 181 15.22 -7.45 -15.61
N LYS A 182 15.10 -6.21 -16.09
CA LYS A 182 15.80 -5.06 -15.55
C LYS A 182 14.76 -4.11 -14.99
N LEU A 183 15.04 -3.56 -13.81
CA LEU A 183 14.23 -2.48 -13.26
C LEU A 183 14.49 -1.20 -14.07
N PRO A 184 13.49 -0.33 -14.24
CA PRO A 184 13.69 0.99 -14.82
C PRO A 184 14.69 1.79 -13.98
N GLU A 185 15.45 2.66 -14.64
CA GLU A 185 16.24 3.68 -13.96
C GLU A 185 15.28 4.69 -13.33
N ILE A 186 15.46 4.95 -12.03
CA ILE A 186 14.63 5.91 -11.29
C ILE A 186 15.26 7.30 -11.46
N GLU A 187 14.46 8.25 -11.93
CA GLU A 187 14.87 9.64 -12.11
C GLU A 187 15.03 10.34 -10.75
N GLU A 188 16.10 11.14 -10.60
CA GLU A 188 16.36 11.90 -9.36
C GLU A 188 15.17 12.81 -8.99
N ALA A 189 14.48 13.36 -10.00
CA ALA A 189 13.29 14.18 -9.80
C ALA A 189 12.16 13.43 -9.08
N ASP A 190 11.99 12.14 -9.33
CA ASP A 190 10.98 11.31 -8.66
C ASP A 190 11.38 11.02 -7.20
N ILE A 191 12.68 10.91 -6.92
CA ILE A 191 13.23 10.77 -5.57
C ILE A 191 13.07 12.09 -4.78
N GLU A 192 13.37 13.23 -5.41
CA GLU A 192 13.20 14.57 -4.81
C GLU A 192 11.73 14.89 -4.50
N GLN A 193 10.81 14.43 -5.34
CA GLN A 193 9.36 14.49 -5.09
C GLN A 193 8.89 13.45 -4.05
N GLY A 194 9.81 12.62 -3.57
CA GLY A 194 9.60 11.58 -2.57
C GLY A 194 8.91 10.33 -3.11
N LEU A 195 8.56 10.22 -4.40
CA LEU A 195 7.73 9.15 -4.96
C LEU A 195 8.25 7.74 -4.64
N VAL A 196 9.55 7.63 -4.36
CA VAL A 196 10.19 6.48 -3.72
C VAL A 196 11.14 6.99 -2.62
N SER A 197 11.16 6.28 -1.50
CA SER A 197 12.00 6.62 -0.34
C SER A 197 13.29 5.82 -0.25
N VAL A 198 13.41 4.74 -1.01
CA VAL A 198 14.60 3.88 -1.01
C VAL A 198 15.51 4.19 -2.19
N SER A 199 16.82 4.04 -1.96
CA SER A 199 17.82 4.14 -3.02
C SER A 199 17.52 3.10 -4.12
N PRO A 200 17.63 3.46 -5.41
CA PRO A 200 17.46 2.53 -6.52
C PRO A 200 18.33 1.26 -6.39
N ASP A 201 19.55 1.39 -5.85
CA ASP A 201 20.49 0.28 -5.66
C ASP A 201 20.05 -0.73 -4.59
N SER A 202 19.10 -0.34 -3.73
CA SER A 202 18.55 -1.22 -2.70
C SER A 202 17.37 -2.06 -3.21
N LEU A 203 16.80 -1.72 -4.38
CA LEU A 203 15.69 -2.46 -4.96
C LEU A 203 16.17 -3.80 -5.51
N LYS A 204 15.52 -4.86 -5.05
CA LYS A 204 15.80 -6.23 -5.49
C LYS A 204 14.68 -6.71 -6.39
N LEU A 205 15.07 -7.29 -7.51
CA LEU A 205 14.16 -8.08 -8.33
C LEU A 205 14.12 -9.50 -7.78
N LYS A 206 13.07 -9.81 -7.03
CA LYS A 206 12.94 -11.11 -6.36
C LYS A 206 11.49 -11.55 -6.29
N PHE A 207 11.23 -12.79 -6.64
CA PHE A 207 9.92 -13.40 -6.62
C PHE A 207 9.96 -14.65 -5.74
N SER A 208 8.96 -14.81 -4.89
CA SER A 208 8.75 -16.04 -4.12
C SER A 208 7.43 -16.70 -4.50
N VAL A 209 7.30 -17.99 -4.18
CA VAL A 209 6.06 -18.74 -4.40
C VAL A 209 5.65 -19.40 -3.09
N GLU A 210 4.42 -19.12 -2.67
CA GLU A 210 3.79 -19.65 -1.46
C GLU A 210 2.63 -20.55 -1.85
N LYS A 211 2.68 -21.83 -1.48
CA LYS A 211 1.60 -22.77 -1.79
C LYS A 211 0.43 -22.60 -0.84
N CYS A 212 -0.77 -22.63 -1.39
CA CYS A 212 -2.03 -22.61 -0.65
C CYS A 212 -2.84 -23.85 -1.07
N SER A 213 -3.08 -24.76 -0.13
CA SER A 213 -4.02 -25.86 -0.35
C SER A 213 -5.46 -25.36 -0.14
N ARG A 214 -6.41 -25.85 -0.94
CA ARG A 214 -7.84 -25.53 -0.76
C ARG A 214 -8.43 -26.22 0.48
N GLU A 215 -7.76 -27.27 0.94
CA GLU A 215 -8.13 -28.13 2.06
C GLU A 215 -7.55 -27.64 3.40
N ASP A 216 -6.63 -26.66 3.37
CA ASP A 216 -6.08 -26.08 4.60
C ASP A 216 -7.14 -25.25 5.34
N SER A 217 -7.61 -25.79 6.46
CA SER A 217 -8.62 -25.15 7.31
C SER A 217 -8.18 -23.80 7.90
N ALA A 218 -6.88 -23.59 8.11
CA ALA A 218 -6.33 -22.33 8.60
C ALA A 218 -6.40 -21.24 7.53
N GLU A 219 -6.35 -21.64 6.25
CA GLU A 219 -6.38 -20.74 5.10
C GLU A 219 -7.77 -20.67 4.44
N ALA A 220 -8.78 -21.36 4.97
CA ALA A 220 -10.11 -21.45 4.34
C ALA A 220 -10.74 -20.08 3.98
N TYR A 221 -10.58 -19.07 4.84
CA TYR A 221 -11.07 -17.72 4.56
C TYR A 221 -10.19 -16.97 3.56
N PHE A 222 -8.88 -17.22 3.59
CA PHE A 222 -7.94 -16.68 2.61
C PHE A 222 -8.19 -17.27 1.22
N THR A 223 -8.44 -18.57 1.11
CA THR A 223 -8.84 -19.22 -0.15
C THR A 223 -10.11 -18.60 -0.74
N LYS A 224 -11.15 -18.36 0.07
CA LYS A 224 -12.36 -17.67 -0.39
C LYS A 224 -12.08 -16.24 -0.86
N MET A 225 -11.15 -15.56 -0.19
CA MET A 225 -10.73 -14.20 -0.54
C MET A 225 -9.96 -14.16 -1.87
N LEU A 226 -9.04 -15.11 -2.10
CA LEU A 226 -8.34 -15.27 -3.39
C LEU A 226 -9.34 -15.51 -4.52
N LEU A 227 -10.32 -16.38 -4.31
CA LEU A 227 -11.36 -16.66 -5.32
C LEU A 227 -12.35 -15.50 -5.53
N ALA A 228 -12.25 -14.43 -4.75
CA ALA A 228 -13.09 -13.24 -4.87
C ALA A 228 -12.35 -12.02 -5.43
N THR A 229 -11.06 -12.17 -5.78
CA THR A 229 -10.30 -11.09 -6.43
C THR A 229 -10.80 -10.80 -7.85
N GLU A 230 -11.44 -11.78 -8.48
CA GLU A 230 -12.12 -11.70 -9.78
C GLU A 230 -13.45 -12.47 -9.69
N ASN A 231 -14.42 -12.14 -10.54
CA ASN A 231 -15.81 -12.58 -10.38
C ASN A 231 -16.08 -14.04 -10.81
N ASP A 232 -15.20 -14.60 -11.64
CA ASP A 232 -15.34 -15.89 -12.32
C ASP A 232 -14.42 -17.00 -11.75
N LEU A 233 -13.45 -16.68 -10.89
CA LEU A 233 -12.47 -17.66 -10.38
C LEU A 233 -13.11 -18.86 -9.68
N LYS A 234 -14.24 -18.66 -9.03
CA LYS A 234 -15.00 -19.73 -8.35
C LYS A 234 -15.47 -20.83 -9.30
N ASP A 235 -15.52 -20.57 -10.61
CA ASP A 235 -15.97 -21.52 -11.63
C ASP A 235 -14.83 -22.48 -12.05
N PHE A 236 -13.58 -22.16 -11.73
CA PHE A 236 -12.38 -22.94 -12.09
C PHE A 236 -11.81 -23.76 -10.92
N LYS A 237 -12.67 -24.50 -10.21
CA LYS A 237 -12.29 -25.20 -8.97
C LYS A 237 -11.23 -26.30 -9.16
N GLU A 238 -11.17 -26.89 -10.34
CA GLU A 238 -10.31 -28.03 -10.69
C GLU A 238 -8.98 -27.61 -11.35
N GLU A 239 -8.70 -26.31 -11.39
CA GLU A 239 -7.50 -25.75 -11.99
C GLU A 239 -6.60 -25.10 -10.93
N PRO A 240 -5.26 -25.28 -11.05
CA PRO A 240 -4.33 -24.54 -10.22
C PRO A 240 -4.38 -23.06 -10.58
N MET A 241 -4.16 -22.20 -9.60
CA MET A 241 -4.16 -20.75 -9.81
C MET A 241 -2.90 -20.12 -9.23
N ALA A 242 -2.34 -19.12 -9.90
CA ALA A 242 -1.21 -18.36 -9.40
C ALA A 242 -1.57 -16.86 -9.33
N PHE A 243 -1.39 -16.27 -8.16
CA PHE A 243 -1.77 -14.90 -7.84
C PHE A 243 -0.51 -14.09 -7.47
N PRO A 244 -0.05 -13.14 -8.30
CA PRO A 244 1.03 -12.24 -7.93
C PRO A 244 0.51 -11.24 -6.89
N VAL A 245 1.01 -11.32 -5.66
CA VAL A 245 0.71 -10.37 -4.58
C VAL A 245 1.87 -9.39 -4.43
N PHE A 246 1.59 -8.08 -4.48
CA PHE A 246 2.59 -7.02 -4.40
C PHE A 246 2.10 -5.82 -3.58
N GLY A 247 2.96 -4.83 -3.38
CA GLY A 247 2.61 -3.62 -2.63
C GLY A 247 2.13 -3.95 -1.21
N ARG A 248 1.02 -3.33 -0.80
CA ARG A 248 0.37 -3.58 0.51
C ARG A 248 -0.64 -4.74 0.48
N GLY A 249 -0.40 -5.75 -0.35
CA GLY A 249 -1.25 -6.93 -0.49
C GLY A 249 -2.20 -6.90 -1.69
N ARG A 250 -1.84 -6.19 -2.78
CA ARG A 250 -2.61 -6.13 -4.03
C ARG A 250 -2.34 -7.36 -4.89
N VAL A 251 -3.39 -8.04 -5.35
CA VAL A 251 -3.32 -9.12 -6.35
C VAL A 251 -3.49 -8.51 -7.72
N LEU A 252 -2.56 -8.76 -8.64
CA LEU A 252 -2.61 -8.20 -10.01
C LEU A 252 -3.78 -8.79 -10.83
N TYR A 253 -3.73 -10.09 -11.10
CA TYR A 253 -4.77 -10.94 -11.68
C TYR A 253 -4.34 -12.41 -11.52
N ALA A 254 -5.28 -13.35 -11.63
CA ALA A 254 -5.02 -14.77 -11.52
C ALA A 254 -4.53 -15.38 -12.85
N LEU A 255 -3.51 -16.23 -12.79
CA LEU A 255 -3.18 -17.15 -13.86
C LEU A 255 -3.80 -18.52 -13.55
N ILE A 256 -4.67 -19.04 -14.42
CA ILE A 256 -5.49 -20.24 -14.14
C ILE A 256 -5.10 -21.38 -15.09
N GLY A 257 -4.80 -22.57 -14.55
CA GLY A 257 -4.56 -23.78 -15.34
C GLY A 257 -3.50 -23.57 -16.43
N LYS A 258 -3.90 -23.75 -17.71
CA LYS A 258 -3.02 -23.49 -18.88
C LYS A 258 -2.60 -22.03 -19.05
N GLY A 259 -3.30 -21.11 -18.40
CA GLY A 259 -2.91 -19.71 -18.26
C GLY A 259 -1.65 -19.52 -17.42
N ILE A 260 -1.21 -20.52 -16.65
CA ILE A 260 0.11 -20.54 -16.01
C ILE A 260 1.13 -21.02 -17.05
N ASN A 261 1.69 -20.09 -17.82
CA ASN A 261 2.67 -20.39 -18.86
C ASN A 261 3.74 -19.29 -18.96
N ALA A 262 4.82 -19.54 -19.71
CA ALA A 262 5.96 -18.63 -19.77
C ALA A 262 5.60 -17.20 -20.22
N GLY A 263 4.69 -17.04 -21.18
CA GLY A 263 4.32 -15.73 -21.71
C GLY A 263 3.51 -14.91 -20.70
N THR A 264 2.53 -15.53 -20.03
CA THR A 264 1.69 -14.84 -19.05
C THR A 264 2.43 -14.54 -17.75
N ILE A 265 3.33 -15.43 -17.32
CA ILE A 265 4.21 -15.18 -16.16
C ILE A 265 5.16 -14.02 -16.47
N GLU A 266 5.78 -14.02 -17.65
CA GLU A 266 6.66 -12.92 -18.07
C GLU A 266 5.89 -11.59 -18.14
N GLN A 267 4.69 -11.58 -18.70
CA GLN A 267 3.87 -10.38 -18.77
C GLN A 267 3.55 -9.85 -17.37
N ALA A 268 3.08 -10.71 -16.46
CA ALA A 268 2.79 -10.31 -15.09
C ALA A 268 4.02 -9.75 -14.37
N CYS A 269 5.20 -10.37 -14.54
CA CYS A 269 6.43 -9.83 -13.97
C CYS A 269 6.80 -8.47 -14.54
N ARG A 270 6.61 -8.25 -15.85
CA ARG A 270 6.86 -6.95 -16.50
C ARG A 270 5.90 -5.86 -16.03
N ASP A 271 4.63 -6.20 -15.86
CA ASP A 271 3.62 -5.26 -15.37
C ASP A 271 3.95 -4.78 -13.94
N LEU A 272 4.52 -5.66 -13.12
CA LEU A 272 4.94 -5.32 -11.75
C LEU A 272 6.24 -4.51 -11.70
N THR A 273 7.18 -4.76 -12.61
CA THR A 273 8.52 -4.15 -12.58
C THR A 273 8.65 -2.93 -13.50
N GLY A 274 7.70 -2.71 -14.39
CA GLY A 274 7.65 -1.56 -15.29
C GLY A 274 7.43 -0.23 -14.57
N PRO A 275 7.65 0.90 -15.27
CA PRO A 275 7.40 2.22 -14.72
C PRO A 275 5.93 2.37 -14.34
N CYS A 276 5.67 3.03 -13.21
CA CYS A 276 4.32 3.28 -12.75
C CYS A 276 3.65 4.33 -13.66
N THR A 277 2.91 3.84 -14.66
CA THR A 277 2.20 4.68 -15.65
C THR A 277 1.10 5.55 -15.06
N CYS A 278 0.64 5.26 -13.84
CA CYS A 278 -0.33 6.08 -13.14
C CYS A 278 -0.07 6.10 -11.63
N GLN A 279 0.09 7.31 -11.09
CA GLN A 279 0.09 7.52 -9.64
C GLN A 279 -1.27 7.14 -9.01
N VAL A 280 -2.33 7.13 -9.82
CA VAL A 280 -3.69 6.76 -9.43
C VAL A 280 -3.83 5.24 -9.40
N LYS A 281 -4.00 4.69 -8.20
CA LYS A 281 -4.18 3.26 -7.96
C LYS A 281 -5.28 2.62 -8.81
N ASP A 282 -6.44 3.27 -8.92
CA ASP A 282 -7.63 2.74 -9.62
C ASP A 282 -7.43 2.56 -11.13
N GLN A 283 -6.37 3.15 -11.70
CA GLN A 283 -5.98 2.95 -13.10
C GLN A 283 -5.04 1.74 -13.29
N ASN A 284 -4.59 1.11 -12.20
CA ASN A 284 -3.82 -0.12 -12.22
C ASN A 284 -4.71 -1.32 -11.94
N PRO A 285 -4.62 -2.39 -12.73
CA PRO A 285 -5.39 -3.60 -12.48
C PRO A 285 -5.07 -4.19 -11.10
N GLY A 286 -6.06 -4.87 -10.53
CA GLY A 286 -5.90 -5.68 -9.33
C GLY A 286 -6.91 -5.41 -8.23
N THR A 287 -6.90 -6.30 -7.25
CA THR A 287 -7.77 -6.28 -6.08
C THR A 287 -6.92 -6.47 -4.84
N ASP A 288 -7.11 -5.61 -3.84
CA ASP A 288 -6.40 -5.72 -2.57
C ASP A 288 -6.94 -6.86 -1.72
N LEU A 289 -6.04 -7.57 -1.03
CA LEU A 289 -6.36 -8.56 0.00
C LEU A 289 -6.60 -7.86 1.35
N LEU A 290 -7.36 -8.51 2.24
CA LEU A 290 -7.43 -8.09 3.62
C LEU A 290 -6.10 -8.50 4.29
N MET A 291 -5.34 -7.52 4.73
CA MET A 291 -4.03 -7.66 5.37
C MET A 291 -4.08 -7.02 6.76
N ALA A 292 -3.89 -7.82 7.80
CA ALA A 292 -3.81 -7.36 9.19
C ALA A 292 -2.38 -6.90 9.54
N VAL A 293 -1.91 -5.84 8.88
CA VAL A 293 -0.53 -5.37 8.89
C VAL A 293 -0.48 -3.86 9.08
N ASN A 294 0.33 -3.38 10.03
CA ASN A 294 0.55 -1.94 10.21
C ASN A 294 1.55 -1.44 9.17
N TRP A 295 1.07 -1.24 7.93
CA TRP A 295 1.88 -0.81 6.80
C TRP A 295 2.57 0.53 7.05
N GLU A 296 1.89 1.50 7.68
CA GLU A 296 2.49 2.82 7.94
C GLU A 296 3.72 2.74 8.86
N LYS A 297 3.69 1.86 9.87
CA LYS A 297 4.81 1.65 10.78
C LYS A 297 5.94 0.84 10.14
N LEU A 298 5.62 -0.10 9.26
CA LEU A 298 6.57 -1.08 8.73
C LEU A 298 7.18 -0.67 7.38
N VAL A 299 6.48 0.18 6.63
CA VAL A 299 6.89 0.74 5.35
C VAL A 299 7.01 2.25 5.53
N SER A 300 7.88 2.66 6.44
CA SER A 300 8.26 4.06 6.58
C SER A 300 9.43 4.37 5.65
N PRO A 301 9.50 5.60 5.09
CA PRO A 301 10.68 6.07 4.38
C PRO A 301 11.91 5.83 5.24
N THR A 302 12.91 5.14 4.68
CA THR A 302 14.25 5.22 5.26
C THR A 302 14.60 6.70 5.22
N THR A 303 14.76 7.34 6.38
CA THR A 303 15.34 8.69 6.44
C THR A 303 16.59 8.62 5.59
N GLN A 304 16.59 9.34 4.47
CA GLN A 304 17.73 9.36 3.55
C GLN A 304 18.97 9.53 4.41
N ASP A 305 19.90 8.57 4.34
CA ASP A 305 21.21 8.73 4.95
C ASP A 305 21.67 10.14 4.58
N GLU A 306 21.94 10.97 5.59
CA GLU A 306 22.33 12.36 5.40
C GLU A 306 23.41 12.40 4.32
N LYS A 307 23.01 12.77 3.10
CA LYS A 307 23.95 12.95 2.00
C LYS A 307 24.88 14.04 2.51
N GLU A 308 26.10 13.65 2.89
CA GLU A 308 27.07 14.57 3.48
C GLU A 308 27.08 15.81 2.60
N LEU A 309 26.56 16.91 3.14
CA LEU A 309 26.49 18.16 2.41
C LEU A 309 27.91 18.45 1.95
N PRO A 310 28.15 18.72 0.65
CA PRO A 310 29.48 19.03 0.19
C PRO A 310 30.03 20.13 1.10
N PRO A 311 31.30 20.02 1.54
CA PRO A 311 31.85 20.95 2.52
C PRO A 311 31.58 22.37 2.02
N LEU A 312 30.99 23.19 2.90
CA LEU A 312 30.68 24.59 2.60
C LEU A 312 31.94 25.25 2.07
N THR A 313 32.06 25.32 0.75
CA THR A 313 33.16 26.01 0.10
C THR A 313 32.77 27.47 0.19
N GLY A 314 33.12 28.08 1.32
CA GLY A 314 32.87 29.49 1.56
C GLY A 314 33.47 30.33 0.43
N LEU A 315 32.94 31.54 0.25
CA LEU A 315 33.34 32.56 -0.73
C LEU A 315 34.85 32.88 -0.80
N ILE A 316 35.66 32.29 0.09
CA ILE A 316 37.12 32.32 0.10
C ILE A 316 37.74 31.61 -1.13
N GLY A 317 37.01 30.71 -1.79
CA GLY A 317 37.47 30.07 -3.03
C GLY A 317 37.54 30.99 -4.27
N PHE A 318 37.03 32.23 -4.18
CA PHE A 318 37.06 33.21 -5.28
C PHE A 318 38.15 34.29 -5.13
N SER A 319 39.00 34.19 -4.11
CA SER A 319 40.15 35.10 -3.95
C SER A 319 41.41 34.44 -4.51
N GLY A 320 41.88 34.96 -5.65
CA GLY A 320 43.03 34.45 -6.37
C GLY A 320 44.33 34.36 -5.57
N GLU A 321 45.14 33.39 -5.99
CA GLU A 321 46.58 33.19 -5.78
C GLU A 321 47.30 34.03 -4.71
N THR A 322 47.88 33.34 -3.71
CA THR A 322 49.32 33.46 -3.39
C THR A 322 49.79 32.39 -2.40
N ASN A 323 50.55 31.42 -2.91
CA ASN A 323 51.82 30.91 -2.38
C ASN A 323 51.93 30.44 -0.91
N LYS A 324 51.95 29.12 -0.66
CA LYS A 324 53.15 28.33 -0.26
C LYS A 324 52.81 27.01 0.48
N LYS A 325 53.56 26.00 0.06
CA LYS A 325 53.74 24.63 0.57
C LYS A 325 54.05 24.57 2.08
N ALA A 326 53.44 23.63 2.80
CA ALA A 326 54.04 23.01 3.99
C ALA A 326 53.46 21.60 4.21
N GLU A 327 54.38 20.67 4.46
CA GLU A 327 54.26 19.22 4.50
C GLU A 327 53.60 18.65 5.77
N SER A 328 53.25 17.36 5.61
CA SER A 328 52.86 16.36 6.59
C SER A 328 53.50 16.45 7.98
N VAL A 329 52.71 16.11 9.02
CA VAL A 329 53.23 15.47 10.23
C VAL A 329 52.26 14.36 10.67
N LYS A 330 52.71 13.11 10.54
CA LYS A 330 52.30 12.00 11.42
C LYS A 330 53.20 12.05 12.66
N SER A 331 52.65 11.87 13.85
CA SER A 331 53.40 11.29 14.97
C SER A 331 52.46 10.59 15.95
N SER A 332 52.64 9.28 15.94
CA SER A 332 52.42 8.22 16.91
C SER A 332 52.37 8.52 18.42
N ASN A 333 51.53 7.68 19.07
CA ASN A 333 51.72 6.94 20.33
C ASN A 333 51.83 7.70 21.65
N MET A 334 51.01 7.28 22.63
CA MET A 334 51.56 6.69 23.85
C MET A 334 50.57 5.73 24.55
N LEU A 335 51.08 4.52 24.77
CA LEU A 335 50.53 3.44 25.58
C LEU A 335 50.61 3.75 27.09
N LYS A 336 49.63 3.23 27.83
CA LYS A 336 49.77 2.42 29.07
C LYS A 336 48.53 1.51 29.07
N ASN A 337 48.60 0.22 28.74
CA ASN A 337 49.37 -0.92 29.25
C ASN A 337 49.19 -1.19 30.75
N GLY A 338 48.79 -2.43 31.05
CA GLY A 338 48.54 -2.99 32.38
C GLY A 338 47.15 -3.66 32.45
N SER A 339 46.88 -4.67 31.63
CA SER A 339 47.15 -6.11 31.91
C SER A 339 46.03 -6.72 32.77
N ASN A 340 45.16 -7.53 32.15
CA ASN A 340 45.19 -9.01 32.16
C ASN A 340 44.29 -9.52 33.30
N GLU A 341 43.45 -10.54 33.16
CA GLU A 341 43.35 -11.68 32.22
C GLU A 341 41.86 -12.09 32.24
N GLU A 342 41.24 -12.39 31.09
CA GLU A 342 41.03 -13.76 30.55
C GLU A 342 40.35 -14.74 31.54
N ASN A 343 39.44 -15.61 31.17
CA ASN A 343 38.57 -15.89 30.02
C ASN A 343 37.71 -17.10 30.47
N ALA A 344 36.80 -17.55 29.59
CA ALA A 344 35.98 -18.77 29.61
C ALA A 344 34.60 -18.62 30.28
N GLN A 345 33.48 -18.70 29.54
CA GLN A 345 32.88 -19.91 28.92
C GLN A 345 32.69 -21.00 29.98
N SER A 346 31.52 -21.61 30.20
CA SER A 346 30.49 -22.09 29.27
C SER A 346 29.33 -22.72 30.06
N GLU A 347 28.19 -22.88 29.38
CA GLU A 347 27.24 -24.00 29.46
C GLU A 347 26.49 -24.39 30.77
N ASN A 348 25.17 -24.20 30.68
CA ASN A 348 24.12 -25.22 30.70
C ASN A 348 23.61 -25.83 32.04
N THR A 349 22.28 -26.00 32.04
CA THR A 349 21.50 -27.03 32.75
C THR A 349 20.87 -26.68 34.11
N GLN A 350 19.63 -26.20 34.03
CA GLN A 350 18.40 -26.89 34.49
C GLN A 350 18.04 -26.92 35.99
N ILE A 351 16.72 -26.75 36.21
CA ILE A 351 15.83 -27.36 37.23
C ILE A 351 15.33 -26.46 38.39
N LYS A 352 13.97 -26.41 38.45
CA LYS A 352 13.03 -26.30 39.60
C LYS A 352 12.54 -24.92 40.06
N ASP A 353 11.26 -24.67 39.74
CA ASP A 353 10.29 -24.06 40.67
C ASP A 353 10.21 -24.86 41.98
N PRO A 354 9.82 -24.23 43.09
CA PRO A 354 8.40 -24.27 43.46
C PRO A 354 7.83 -22.96 44.03
N GLN A 355 6.59 -22.70 43.61
CA GLN A 355 5.41 -22.25 44.37
C GLN A 355 5.54 -21.34 45.61
N SER A 356 4.47 -20.53 45.73
CA SER A 356 3.74 -20.15 46.96
C SER A 356 3.94 -18.68 47.34
N SER A 357 3.03 -17.75 47.05
CA SER A 357 1.64 -17.56 47.49
C SER A 357 1.54 -16.35 48.44
N LEU A 358 0.30 -15.85 48.59
CA LEU A 358 -0.18 -14.88 49.59
C LEU A 358 -0.01 -13.41 49.20
N THR A 359 -1.05 -12.80 48.60
CA THR A 359 -2.23 -12.15 49.25
C THR A 359 -1.91 -10.82 49.92
N GLY A 360 -2.69 -9.79 49.56
CA GLY A 360 -2.70 -8.52 50.26
C GLY A 360 -3.55 -7.49 49.52
N GLU A 361 -4.86 -7.55 49.77
CA GLU A 361 -5.81 -6.47 49.51
C GLU A 361 -5.32 -5.13 50.07
N ALA A 362 -5.74 -4.03 49.44
CA ALA A 362 -6.67 -3.04 50.03
C ALA A 362 -6.41 -1.61 49.53
N THR A 363 -7.43 -1.10 48.83
CA THR A 363 -8.07 0.23 48.99
C THR A 363 -7.23 1.50 49.17
N GLY A 364 -7.53 2.50 48.33
CA GLY A 364 -7.22 3.90 48.61
C GLY A 364 -7.72 4.86 47.54
N ASN A 365 -9.01 5.19 47.57
CA ASN A 365 -9.59 6.36 46.91
C ASN A 365 -9.08 7.65 47.57
N THR A 366 -8.52 8.59 46.80
CA THR A 366 -8.64 10.03 47.11
C THR A 366 -8.57 10.89 45.83
N THR A 367 -9.74 11.36 45.43
CA THR A 367 -10.12 12.73 45.01
C THR A 367 -9.08 13.71 44.42
N SER A 368 -9.48 14.25 43.26
CA SER A 368 -8.95 15.41 42.51
C SER A 368 -8.86 16.72 43.32
N PRO A 369 -8.22 17.78 42.77
CA PRO A 369 -8.98 18.71 41.93
C PRO A 369 -8.22 19.30 40.71
N LEU A 370 -8.99 19.65 39.68
CA LEU A 370 -8.64 20.57 38.59
C LEU A 370 -8.23 21.96 39.11
N PRO A 371 -7.57 22.75 38.24
CA PRO A 371 -8.20 24.00 37.82
C PRO A 371 -8.26 24.16 36.29
N SER A 372 -9.46 24.52 35.82
CA SER A 372 -9.74 25.36 34.65
C SER A 372 -8.99 26.70 34.77
N ASP A 373 -8.62 27.46 33.74
CA ASP A 373 -9.38 27.90 32.58
C ASP A 373 -8.40 28.71 31.69
N HIS A 374 -8.37 28.49 30.37
CA HIS A 374 -7.95 29.52 29.41
C HIS A 374 -8.55 29.21 28.04
N THR A 375 -9.45 30.08 27.65
CA THR A 375 -10.21 30.17 26.42
C THR A 375 -9.31 30.54 25.23
N GLU A 376 -9.73 30.12 24.03
CA GLU A 376 -9.42 30.70 22.72
C GLU A 376 -7.97 30.62 22.17
N LYS A 377 -7.75 29.65 21.26
CA LYS A 377 -7.47 29.97 19.85
C LYS A 377 -7.56 28.72 18.95
N MET A 378 -8.53 28.77 18.06
CA MET A 378 -8.72 27.90 16.91
C MET A 378 -7.56 28.12 15.93
N SER A 379 -6.69 27.12 15.70
CA SER A 379 -5.74 27.16 14.59
C SER A 379 -6.35 26.51 13.35
N THR A 380 -7.21 27.28 12.68
CA THR A 380 -7.48 27.13 11.25
C THR A 380 -6.22 27.57 10.48
N ILE A 381 -5.23 26.68 10.35
CA ILE A 381 -4.06 26.90 9.49
C ILE A 381 -3.70 25.57 8.82
N GLN A 382 -4.57 25.08 7.92
CA GLN A 382 -4.12 24.12 6.90
C GLN A 382 -5.07 23.93 5.70
N SER A 383 -6.24 24.58 5.68
CA SER A 383 -7.14 24.62 4.51
C SER A 383 -6.90 25.83 3.60
N ASP A 384 -6.52 26.98 4.17
CA ASP A 384 -6.45 28.24 3.41
C ASP A 384 -5.27 28.34 2.44
N SER A 385 -4.17 27.60 2.67
CA SER A 385 -2.99 27.65 1.80
C SER A 385 -3.15 26.83 0.51
N VAL A 386 -3.95 25.77 0.54
CA VAL A 386 -4.20 24.92 -0.63
C VAL A 386 -5.22 25.57 -1.56
N GLU A 387 -6.31 26.14 -1.01
CA GLU A 387 -7.29 26.88 -1.82
C GLU A 387 -6.73 28.20 -2.40
N LYS A 388 -5.86 28.93 -1.68
CA LYS A 388 -5.19 30.12 -2.25
C LYS A 388 -4.22 29.78 -3.37
N THR A 389 -3.49 28.68 -3.25
CA THR A 389 -2.49 28.29 -4.26
C THR A 389 -3.17 27.77 -5.53
N GLN A 390 -4.29 27.06 -5.39
CA GLN A 390 -5.08 26.56 -6.51
C GLN A 390 -5.94 27.66 -7.18
N SER A 391 -6.48 28.61 -6.41
CA SER A 391 -7.21 29.76 -6.97
C SER A 391 -6.29 30.76 -7.66
N ASN A 392 -5.08 30.96 -7.14
CA ASN A 392 -4.07 31.81 -7.78
C ASN A 392 -3.60 31.22 -9.11
N SER A 393 -3.36 29.91 -9.21
CA SER A 393 -2.97 29.28 -10.48
C SER A 393 -4.10 29.31 -11.52
N LEU A 394 -5.36 29.15 -11.09
CA LEU A 394 -6.53 29.30 -11.97
C LEU A 394 -6.70 30.74 -12.47
N MET A 395 -6.58 31.75 -11.61
CA MET A 395 -6.65 33.15 -11.99
C MET A 395 -5.50 33.54 -12.92
N GLN A 396 -4.29 33.05 -12.66
CA GLN A 396 -3.12 33.31 -13.50
C GLN A 396 -3.27 32.68 -14.88
N ASN A 397 -3.77 31.44 -14.95
CA ASN A 397 -4.08 30.78 -16.22
C ASN A 397 -5.21 31.48 -16.98
N LEU A 398 -6.25 31.94 -16.29
CA LEU A 398 -7.35 32.70 -16.90
C LEU A 398 -6.85 34.04 -17.48
N LEU A 399 -5.99 34.75 -16.75
CA LEU A 399 -5.38 36.00 -17.22
C LEU A 399 -4.48 35.78 -18.43
N ILE A 400 -3.71 34.70 -18.47
CA ILE A 400 -2.88 34.33 -19.64
C ILE A 400 -3.77 34.06 -20.86
N ILE A 401 -4.87 33.32 -20.70
CA ILE A 401 -5.82 33.03 -21.78
C ILE A 401 -6.48 34.31 -22.30
N VAL A 402 -6.94 35.19 -21.40
CA VAL A 402 -7.54 36.47 -21.78
C VAL A 402 -6.54 37.36 -22.51
N SER A 403 -5.28 37.39 -22.05
CA SER A 403 -4.20 38.16 -22.70
C SER A 403 -3.91 37.67 -24.12
N LEU A 404 -3.87 36.34 -24.33
CA LEU A 404 -3.71 35.73 -25.64
C LEU A 404 -4.91 36.03 -26.57
N MET A 405 -6.13 36.02 -26.04
CA MET A 405 -7.34 36.38 -26.80
C MET A 405 -7.31 37.85 -27.23
N ILE A 406 -6.88 38.77 -26.35
CA ILE A 406 -6.73 40.19 -26.69
C ILE A 406 -5.67 40.38 -27.78
N LEU A 407 -4.53 39.71 -27.67
CA LEU A 407 -3.46 39.78 -28.69
C LEU A 407 -3.93 39.24 -30.06
N LEU A 408 -4.73 38.18 -30.07
CA LEU A 408 -5.33 37.64 -31.30
C LEU A 408 -6.33 38.61 -31.94
N VAL A 409 -7.18 39.27 -31.14
CA VAL A 409 -8.13 40.26 -31.63
C VAL A 409 -7.43 41.50 -32.16
N LEU A 410 -6.38 41.98 -31.48
CA LEU A 410 -5.57 43.11 -31.93
C LEU A 410 -4.78 42.77 -33.19
N GLY A 411 -4.19 41.57 -33.27
CA GLY A 411 -3.50 41.09 -34.46
C GLY A 411 -4.42 40.95 -35.67
N ALA A 412 -5.63 40.42 -35.47
CA ALA A 412 -6.64 40.33 -36.52
C ALA A 412 -7.14 41.72 -36.98
N SER A 413 -7.29 42.66 -36.04
CA SER A 413 -7.70 44.05 -36.34
C SER A 413 -6.62 44.80 -37.10
N TYR A 414 -5.35 44.64 -36.72
CA TYR A 414 -4.20 45.22 -37.44
C TYR A 414 -4.09 44.66 -38.86
N PHE A 415 -4.27 43.34 -39.03
CA PHE A 415 -4.22 42.69 -40.35
C PHE A 415 -5.39 43.10 -41.26
N MET A 416 -6.56 43.43 -40.70
CA MET A 416 -7.71 43.96 -41.45
C MET A 416 -7.52 45.43 -41.85
N MET A 417 -6.84 46.24 -41.02
CA MET A 417 -6.52 47.64 -41.36
C MET A 417 -5.36 47.76 -42.34
N ALA A 418 -4.34 46.90 -42.25
CA ALA A 418 -3.18 46.90 -43.15
C ALA A 418 -3.50 46.41 -44.58
N ARG A 419 -4.74 45.98 -44.84
CA ARG A 419 -5.21 45.42 -46.11
C ARG A 419 -6.17 46.35 -46.88
N LYS A 420 -6.23 47.63 -46.50
CA LYS A 420 -6.95 48.69 -47.22
C LYS A 420 -6.01 49.52 -48.06
#